data_AF-A0AAW0WRS8-F1
#
_entry.id   AF-A0AAW0WRS8-F1
#
_cell.length_a   1.000
_cell.length_b   1.000
_cell.length_c   1.000
_cell.angle_alpha   90.00
_cell.angle_beta   90.00
_cell.angle_gamma   90.00
#
_symmetry.space_group_name_H-M   'P 1'
#
loop_
_entity.id
_entity.type
_entity.pdbx_description
1 polymer ?
#
loop_
_entity_poly.entity_id
_entity_poly.type
_entity_poly.pdbx_seq_one_letter_code
_entity_poly.pdbx_strand_id
1 'polypeptide(L)'
;TLLNHEPFHVDTLLQVSEIFRLGDDSAMAAQLIERALYVLESASHPLFNIATGVCRLQYRQQENRSLFIALFRHILNVGQKGCYRTALELCKLLLNLSPDDDPLAVSLMIDFYALRAQEYEWLVALFDLYEPSKNLSMLPSFAFSVPLALFHLSVGVDQSSARDKRELVKAAALAEELGTPEEMRKRADTMIQKALIMFPGVLVPLLDKCNIQPDPVVAS
;
A
#
# COMPACT_ATOMS: atom_id res chain seq x y z
N THR A 1 27.95 -11.48 21.16
CA THR A 1 26.92 -12.04 20.26
C THR A 1 27.36 -11.85 18.83
N LEU A 2 26.84 -12.64 17.87
CA LEU A 2 27.27 -12.65 16.46
C LEU A 2 27.34 -11.23 15.83
N LEU A 3 26.47 -10.31 16.25
CA LEU A 3 26.46 -8.90 15.86
C LEU A 3 27.79 -8.16 16.13
N ASN A 4 28.50 -8.51 17.20
CA ASN A 4 29.79 -7.89 17.55
C ASN A 4 30.94 -8.41 16.67
N HIS A 5 30.81 -9.61 16.10
CA HIS A 5 31.80 -10.20 15.21
C HIS A 5 31.50 -9.88 13.74
N GLU A 6 30.23 -9.92 13.35
CA GLU A 6 29.76 -9.68 11.99
C GLU A 6 28.63 -8.62 11.98
N PRO A 7 28.99 -7.33 12.05
CA PRO A 7 28.01 -6.26 12.26
C PRO A 7 27.18 -5.93 11.01
N PHE A 8 27.49 -6.56 9.87
CA PHE A 8 26.79 -6.37 8.59
C PHE A 8 26.01 -7.61 8.14
N HIS A 9 25.92 -8.66 8.95
CA HIS A 9 25.12 -9.84 8.60
C HIS A 9 23.62 -9.50 8.63
N VAL A 10 22.99 -9.50 7.45
CA VAL A 10 21.61 -9.02 7.24
C VAL A 10 20.60 -9.77 8.11
N ASP A 11 20.65 -11.10 8.15
CA ASP A 11 19.68 -11.87 8.94
C ASP A 11 19.84 -11.64 10.44
N THR A 12 21.07 -11.40 10.92
CA THR A 12 21.30 -11.04 12.33
C THR A 12 20.72 -9.66 12.62
N LEU A 13 20.93 -8.68 11.73
CA LEU A 13 20.35 -7.33 11.89
C LEU A 13 18.82 -7.40 11.96
N LEU A 14 18.19 -8.19 11.08
CA LEU A 14 16.74 -8.37 11.07
C LEU A 14 16.24 -9.09 12.34
N GLN A 15 16.90 -10.13 12.80
CA GLN A 15 16.53 -10.81 14.05
C GLN A 15 16.68 -9.90 15.27
N VAL A 16 17.78 -9.17 15.37
CA VAL A 16 18.02 -8.27 16.50
C VAL A 16 17.06 -7.07 16.47
N SER A 17 16.71 -6.56 15.28
CA SER A 17 15.69 -5.51 15.14
C SER A 17 14.34 -5.95 15.72
N GLU A 18 13.99 -7.23 15.61
CA GLU A 18 12.77 -7.79 16.16
C GLU A 18 12.80 -7.83 17.69
N ILE A 19 13.96 -8.17 18.27
CA ILE A 19 14.16 -8.16 19.73
C ILE A 19 13.99 -6.75 20.28
N PHE A 20 14.58 -5.73 19.64
CA PHE A 20 14.40 -4.34 20.05
C PHE A 20 12.94 -3.86 19.88
N ARG A 21 12.28 -4.26 18.80
CA ARG A 21 10.85 -3.97 18.58
C ARG A 21 9.96 -4.54 19.69
N LEU A 22 10.24 -5.78 20.12
CA LEU A 22 9.53 -6.42 21.24
C LEU A 22 9.88 -5.83 22.60
N GLY A 23 11.05 -5.22 22.72
CA GLY A 23 11.49 -4.46 23.90
C GLY A 23 11.06 -2.99 23.91
N ASP A 24 10.09 -2.61 23.06
CA ASP A 24 9.58 -1.24 22.87
C ASP A 24 10.61 -0.19 22.42
N ASP A 25 11.82 -0.61 22.03
CA ASP A 25 12.83 0.27 21.42
C ASP A 25 12.68 0.30 19.88
N SER A 26 11.61 0.96 19.45
CA SER A 26 11.28 1.14 18.03
C SER A 26 12.31 1.98 17.27
N ALA A 27 13.02 2.89 17.95
CA ALA A 27 14.05 3.72 17.34
C ALA A 27 15.27 2.89 16.95
N MET A 28 15.79 2.06 17.87
CA MET A 28 16.90 1.16 17.58
C MET A 28 16.52 0.09 16.55
N ALA A 29 15.31 -0.47 16.65
CA ALA A 29 14.80 -1.41 15.66
C ALA A 29 14.79 -0.84 14.24
N ALA A 30 14.33 0.41 14.08
CA ALA A 30 14.33 1.09 12.79
C ALA A 30 15.74 1.30 12.22
N GLN A 31 16.71 1.72 13.05
CA GLN A 31 18.10 1.90 12.63
C GLN A 31 18.74 0.59 12.13
N LEU A 32 18.44 -0.54 12.80
CA LEU A 32 18.94 -1.85 12.38
C LEU A 32 18.33 -2.30 11.05
N ILE A 33 17.06 -2.00 10.80
CA ILE A 33 16.40 -2.27 9.52
C ILE A 33 16.99 -1.40 8.41
N GLU A 34 17.20 -0.11 8.66
CA GLU A 34 17.85 0.81 7.71
C GLU A 34 19.28 0.36 7.38
N ARG A 35 20.03 -0.11 8.39
CA ARG A 35 21.36 -0.71 8.19
C ARG A 35 21.30 -1.98 7.35
N ALA A 36 20.31 -2.85 7.57
CA ALA A 36 20.13 -4.06 6.78
C ALA A 36 19.87 -3.73 5.30
N LEU A 37 19.00 -2.73 5.04
CA LEU A 37 18.74 -2.23 3.69
C LEU A 37 19.99 -1.65 3.03
N TYR A 38 20.77 -0.87 3.76
CA TYR A 38 22.04 -0.33 3.27
C TYR A 38 23.02 -1.43 2.84
N VAL A 39 23.17 -2.49 3.65
CA VAL A 39 24.02 -3.62 3.29
C VAL A 39 23.53 -4.29 2.00
N LEU A 40 22.23 -4.54 1.90
CA LEU A 40 21.62 -5.16 0.71
C LEU A 40 21.80 -4.30 -0.55
N GLU A 41 21.63 -2.99 -0.43
CA GLU A 41 21.88 -2.04 -1.52
C GLU A 41 23.35 -2.05 -1.94
N SER A 42 24.28 -2.03 -0.97
CA SER A 42 25.72 -2.01 -1.24
C SER A 42 26.24 -3.29 -1.89
N ALA A 43 25.56 -4.42 -1.66
CA ALA A 43 25.89 -5.72 -2.23
C ALA A 43 25.11 -6.01 -3.53
N SER A 44 24.27 -5.08 -3.98
CA SER A 44 23.45 -5.28 -5.17
C SER A 44 24.30 -5.28 -6.45
N HIS A 45 23.91 -6.12 -7.41
CA HIS A 45 24.58 -6.15 -8.71
C HIS A 45 24.37 -4.81 -9.43
N PRO A 46 25.36 -4.22 -10.13
CA PRO A 46 25.21 -2.91 -10.78
C PRO A 46 24.06 -2.82 -11.80
N LEU A 47 23.66 -3.96 -12.38
CA LEU A 47 22.51 -4.05 -13.30
C LEU A 47 21.16 -4.21 -12.57
N PHE A 48 21.16 -4.46 -11.27
CA PHE A 48 19.94 -4.52 -10.46
C PHE A 48 19.46 -3.10 -10.19
N ASN A 49 18.70 -2.56 -11.13
CA ASN A 49 18.16 -1.21 -11.03
C ASN A 49 16.68 -1.24 -10.67
N ILE A 50 16.42 -1.10 -9.37
CA ILE A 50 15.09 -1.03 -8.78
C ILE A 50 14.20 0.04 -9.43
N ALA A 51 14.76 1.18 -9.85
CA ALA A 51 14.00 2.32 -10.39
C ALA A 51 13.40 2.07 -11.78
N THR A 52 13.80 0.99 -12.46
CA THR A 52 13.31 0.67 -13.81
C THR A 52 11.93 0.02 -13.83
N GLY A 53 11.46 -0.51 -12.70
CA GLY A 53 10.18 -1.23 -12.62
C GLY A 53 10.17 -2.62 -13.29
N VAL A 54 11.28 -3.07 -13.87
CA VAL A 54 11.42 -4.40 -14.50
C VAL A 54 12.21 -5.39 -13.65
N CYS A 55 12.73 -4.96 -12.49
CA CYS A 55 13.39 -5.85 -11.56
C CYS A 55 12.38 -6.82 -10.94
N ARG A 56 12.61 -8.12 -11.13
CA ARG A 56 11.83 -9.21 -10.53
C ARG A 56 12.73 -10.05 -9.66
N LEU A 57 12.23 -10.44 -8.50
CA LEU A 57 12.96 -11.22 -7.51
C LEU A 57 12.04 -12.29 -6.92
N GLN A 58 12.45 -13.55 -6.99
CA GLN A 58 11.63 -14.66 -6.50
C GLN A 58 11.80 -14.83 -4.99
N TYR A 59 10.72 -14.68 -4.22
CA TYR A 59 10.76 -14.86 -2.76
C TYR A 59 11.02 -16.29 -2.31
N ARG A 60 10.79 -17.28 -3.19
CA ARG A 60 11.08 -18.70 -2.89
C ARG A 60 12.56 -18.93 -2.59
N GLN A 61 13.46 -18.19 -3.27
CA GLN A 61 14.91 -18.22 -3.01
C GLN A 61 15.21 -17.58 -1.66
N GLN A 62 15.97 -18.29 -0.82
CA GLN A 62 16.20 -17.91 0.56
C GLN A 62 16.97 -16.58 0.66
N GLU A 63 17.91 -16.36 -0.24
CA GLU A 63 18.78 -15.19 -0.31
C GLU A 63 17.98 -13.89 -0.49
N ASN A 64 16.90 -13.97 -1.27
CA ASN A 64 16.05 -12.84 -1.59
C ASN A 64 15.13 -12.43 -0.44
N ARG A 65 14.78 -13.37 0.46
CA ARG A 65 13.78 -13.14 1.52
C ARG A 65 14.17 -11.99 2.42
N SER A 66 15.46 -11.86 2.70
CA SER A 66 16.02 -10.80 3.54
C SER A 66 15.63 -9.40 3.03
N LEU A 67 15.70 -9.17 1.71
CA LEU A 67 15.30 -7.89 1.08
C LEU A 67 13.81 -7.61 1.23
N PHE A 68 12.96 -8.61 0.96
CA PHE A 68 11.51 -8.47 1.11
C PHE A 68 11.12 -8.13 2.55
N ILE A 69 11.68 -8.86 3.52
CA ILE A 69 11.41 -8.64 4.95
C ILE A 69 11.92 -7.28 5.40
N ALA A 70 13.13 -6.88 5.00
CA ALA A 70 13.71 -5.58 5.32
C ALA A 70 12.84 -4.43 4.77
N LEU A 71 12.44 -4.50 3.50
CA LEU A 71 11.56 -3.51 2.86
C LEU A 71 10.20 -3.44 3.55
N PHE A 72 9.57 -4.59 3.80
CA PHE A 72 8.26 -4.64 4.46
C PHE A 72 8.29 -4.01 5.86
N ARG A 73 9.29 -4.34 6.67
CA ARG A 73 9.44 -3.73 8.00
C ARG A 73 9.74 -2.23 7.91
N HIS A 74 10.53 -1.82 6.93
CA HIS A 74 10.79 -0.40 6.69
C HIS A 74 9.52 0.36 6.28
N ILE A 75 8.67 -0.22 5.43
CA ILE A 75 7.35 0.33 5.08
C ILE A 75 6.52 0.59 6.35
N LEU A 76 6.45 -0.38 7.26
CA LEU A 76 5.70 -0.23 8.51
C LEU A 76 6.26 0.91 9.38
N ASN A 77 7.59 1.01 9.51
CA ASN A 77 8.24 2.08 10.28
C ASN A 77 7.95 3.47 9.69
N VAL A 78 8.04 3.61 8.37
CA VAL A 78 7.77 4.87 7.66
C VAL A 78 6.29 5.22 7.74
N GLY A 79 5.40 4.23 7.64
CA GLY A 79 3.96 4.39 7.80
C GLY A 79 3.56 4.88 9.20
N GLN A 80 4.20 4.35 10.25
CA GLN A 80 3.97 4.79 11.64
C GLN A 80 4.42 6.25 11.89
N LYS A 81 5.42 6.73 11.14
CA LYS A 81 5.87 8.14 11.16
C LYS A 81 4.93 9.08 10.39
N GLY A 82 3.89 8.56 9.74
CA GLY A 82 2.94 9.35 8.94
C GLY A 82 3.45 9.71 7.54
N CYS A 83 4.56 9.13 7.10
CA CYS A 83 5.14 9.37 5.78
C CYS A 83 4.45 8.50 4.71
N TYR A 84 3.13 8.68 4.52
CA TYR A 84 2.30 7.79 3.72
C TYR A 84 2.68 7.74 2.23
N ARG A 85 3.09 8.88 1.64
CA ARG A 85 3.59 8.92 0.26
C ARG A 85 4.81 8.03 0.07
N THR A 86 5.79 8.12 0.96
CA THR A 86 6.99 7.27 0.92
C THR A 86 6.64 5.80 1.16
N ALA A 87 5.76 5.51 2.12
CA ALA A 87 5.30 4.16 2.38
C ALA A 87 4.61 3.54 1.15
N LEU A 88 3.81 4.34 0.43
CA LEU A 88 3.17 3.92 -0.82
C LEU A 88 4.20 3.59 -1.90
N GLU A 89 5.19 4.45 -2.14
CA GLU A 89 6.24 4.18 -3.15
C GLU A 89 7.05 2.93 -2.80
N LEU A 90 7.31 2.69 -1.52
CA LEU A 90 7.95 1.46 -1.05
C LEU A 90 7.05 0.23 -1.23
N CYS A 91 5.73 0.35 -1.04
CA CYS A 91 4.77 -0.73 -1.33
C CYS A 91 4.76 -1.05 -2.83
N LYS A 92 4.71 -0.02 -3.69
CA LYS A 92 4.81 -0.18 -5.15
C LYS A 92 6.11 -0.87 -5.54
N LEU A 93 7.23 -0.50 -4.93
CA LEU A 93 8.51 -1.16 -5.11
C LEU A 93 8.43 -2.65 -4.73
N LEU A 94 8.00 -2.96 -3.51
CA LEU A 94 7.95 -4.32 -3.01
C LEU A 94 7.02 -5.21 -3.86
N LEU A 95 5.88 -4.68 -4.29
CA LEU A 95 4.97 -5.36 -5.20
C LEU A 95 5.60 -5.58 -6.58
N ASN A 96 6.36 -4.61 -7.11
CA ASN A 96 7.05 -4.77 -8.39
C ASN A 96 8.12 -5.88 -8.37
N LEU A 97 8.69 -6.23 -7.22
CA LEU A 97 9.64 -7.35 -7.13
C LEU A 97 8.96 -8.69 -7.43
N SER A 98 7.72 -8.87 -6.99
CA SER A 98 6.94 -10.10 -7.21
C SER A 98 5.44 -9.77 -7.31
N PRO A 99 4.98 -9.28 -8.49
CA PRO A 99 3.63 -8.75 -8.65
C PRO A 99 2.56 -9.83 -8.55
N ASP A 100 2.87 -11.05 -9.01
CA ASP A 100 1.91 -12.16 -9.04
C ASP A 100 1.79 -12.82 -7.66
N ASP A 101 2.92 -13.25 -7.07
CA ASP A 101 2.92 -14.02 -5.82
C ASP A 101 2.57 -13.16 -4.59
N ASP A 102 2.91 -11.86 -4.58
CA ASP A 102 2.75 -10.94 -3.42
C ASP A 102 2.96 -11.63 -2.05
N PRO A 103 4.17 -12.16 -1.79
CA PRO A 103 4.43 -13.11 -0.70
C PRO A 103 4.23 -12.52 0.70
N LEU A 104 4.27 -11.20 0.82
CA LEU A 104 4.07 -10.48 2.08
C LEU A 104 2.70 -9.78 2.14
N ALA A 105 1.82 -10.06 1.17
CA ALA A 105 0.46 -9.53 1.09
C ALA A 105 0.41 -7.99 1.19
N VAL A 106 1.34 -7.30 0.50
CA VAL A 106 1.41 -5.84 0.47
C VAL A 106 0.14 -5.24 -0.10
N SER A 107 -0.53 -5.97 -0.99
CA SER A 107 -1.86 -5.60 -1.50
C SER A 107 -2.87 -5.30 -0.39
N LEU A 108 -2.81 -5.95 0.77
CA LEU A 108 -3.76 -5.73 1.86
C LEU A 108 -3.62 -4.37 2.59
N MET A 109 -2.55 -3.64 2.34
CA MET A 109 -2.25 -2.37 3.00
C MET A 109 -1.93 -1.22 2.04
N ILE A 110 -1.73 -1.52 0.76
CA ILE A 110 -1.33 -0.52 -0.24
C ILE A 110 -2.43 0.51 -0.48
N ASP A 111 -3.69 0.12 -0.37
CA ASP A 111 -4.86 0.97 -0.57
C ASP A 111 -4.99 2.01 0.55
N PHE A 112 -4.71 1.62 1.80
CA PHE A 112 -4.64 2.53 2.93
C PHE A 112 -3.61 3.64 2.67
N TYR A 113 -2.39 3.30 2.26
CA TYR A 113 -1.38 4.32 1.98
C TYR A 113 -1.71 5.16 0.75
N ALA A 114 -2.33 4.58 -0.28
CA ALA A 114 -2.75 5.33 -1.46
C ALA A 114 -3.79 6.40 -1.11
N LEU A 115 -4.80 6.06 -0.31
CA LEU A 115 -5.78 7.03 0.20
C LEU A 115 -5.12 8.12 1.05
N ARG A 116 -4.25 7.73 1.99
CA ARG A 116 -3.58 8.68 2.89
C ARG A 116 -2.60 9.59 2.16
N ALA A 117 -2.04 9.15 1.05
CA ALA A 117 -1.20 9.93 0.16
C ALA A 117 -2.01 10.71 -0.91
N GLN A 118 -3.34 10.57 -0.94
CA GLN A 118 -4.24 11.18 -1.92
C GLN A 118 -3.95 10.78 -3.37
N GLU A 119 -3.42 9.58 -3.58
CA GLU A 119 -3.09 9.01 -4.89
C GLU A 119 -4.28 8.20 -5.42
N TYR A 120 -5.41 8.87 -5.59
CA TYR A 120 -6.69 8.25 -5.89
C TYR A 120 -6.73 7.66 -7.29
N GLU A 121 -6.23 8.37 -8.31
CA GLU A 121 -6.21 7.88 -9.68
C GLU A 121 -5.43 6.57 -9.76
N TRP A 122 -4.22 6.58 -9.19
CA TRP A 122 -3.36 5.40 -9.17
C TRP A 122 -4.02 4.20 -8.47
N LEU A 123 -4.74 4.43 -7.37
CA LEU A 123 -5.45 3.35 -6.66
C LEU A 123 -6.55 2.73 -7.53
N VAL A 124 -7.34 3.55 -8.23
CA VAL A 124 -8.39 3.05 -9.13
C VAL A 124 -7.78 2.28 -10.30
N ALA A 125 -6.69 2.78 -10.87
CA ALA A 125 -5.96 2.10 -11.94
C ALA A 125 -5.40 0.74 -11.50
N LEU A 126 -4.81 0.69 -10.30
CA LEU A 126 -4.33 -0.56 -9.72
C LEU A 126 -5.50 -1.54 -9.56
N PHE A 127 -6.63 -1.08 -9.03
CA PHE A 127 -7.82 -1.90 -8.84
C PHE A 127 -8.30 -2.48 -10.18
N ASP A 128 -8.47 -1.64 -11.20
CA ASP A 128 -8.94 -2.09 -12.52
C ASP A 128 -7.99 -3.09 -13.19
N LEU A 129 -6.69 -2.91 -12.98
CA LEU A 129 -5.66 -3.80 -13.51
C LEU A 129 -5.62 -5.17 -12.79
N TYR A 130 -5.79 -5.19 -11.46
CA TYR A 130 -5.61 -6.39 -10.64
C TYR A 130 -6.92 -7.10 -10.30
N GLU A 131 -8.07 -6.46 -10.45
CA GLU A 131 -9.38 -7.05 -10.15
C GLU A 131 -9.61 -8.39 -10.88
N PRO A 132 -9.34 -8.53 -12.20
CA PRO A 132 -9.62 -9.77 -12.92
C PRO A 132 -8.77 -10.96 -12.43
N SER A 133 -7.57 -10.72 -11.92
CA SER A 133 -6.62 -11.76 -11.52
C SER A 133 -6.62 -12.04 -10.02
N LYS A 134 -6.85 -11.01 -9.18
CA LYS A 134 -6.75 -11.08 -7.72
C LYS A 134 -8.08 -10.93 -6.99
N ASN A 135 -9.19 -10.59 -7.66
CA ASN A 135 -10.50 -10.36 -7.06
C ASN A 135 -10.43 -9.40 -5.86
N LEU A 136 -9.82 -8.22 -6.06
CA LEU A 136 -9.62 -7.23 -5.00
C LEU A 136 -10.94 -6.74 -4.39
N SER A 137 -12.05 -6.78 -5.13
CA SER A 137 -13.39 -6.46 -4.63
C SER A 137 -13.86 -7.33 -3.47
N MET A 138 -13.30 -8.53 -3.32
CA MET A 138 -13.58 -9.44 -2.20
C MET A 138 -12.84 -9.07 -0.92
N LEU A 139 -11.91 -8.12 -0.99
CA LEU A 139 -11.18 -7.62 0.17
C LEU A 139 -11.93 -6.42 0.74
N PRO A 140 -12.28 -6.42 2.04
CA PRO A 140 -12.98 -5.28 2.65
C PRO A 140 -12.24 -3.96 2.44
N SER A 141 -10.90 -3.97 2.50
CA SER A 141 -10.09 -2.76 2.34
C SER A 141 -10.38 -2.08 0.99
N PHE A 142 -10.14 -2.78 -0.13
CA PHE A 142 -10.40 -2.28 -1.49
C PHE A 142 -11.88 -1.98 -1.77
N ALA A 143 -12.79 -2.82 -1.27
CA ALA A 143 -14.22 -2.63 -1.46
C ALA A 143 -14.72 -1.28 -0.93
N PHE A 144 -14.09 -0.74 0.12
CA PHE A 144 -14.41 0.58 0.66
C PHE A 144 -13.44 1.70 0.19
N SER A 145 -12.16 1.39 -0.05
CA SER A 145 -11.17 2.42 -0.41
C SER A 145 -11.29 2.90 -1.85
N VAL A 146 -11.62 2.03 -2.79
CA VAL A 146 -11.78 2.39 -4.21
C VAL A 146 -13.00 3.29 -4.47
N PRO A 147 -14.22 3.00 -3.96
CA PRO A 147 -15.33 3.95 -4.11
C PRO A 147 -15.06 5.30 -3.45
N LEU A 148 -14.34 5.31 -2.32
CA LEU A 148 -13.93 6.56 -1.67
C LEU A 148 -12.98 7.37 -2.56
N ALA A 149 -11.99 6.71 -3.17
CA ALA A 149 -11.08 7.35 -4.13
C ALA A 149 -11.83 7.94 -5.34
N LEU A 150 -12.75 7.17 -5.94
CA LEU A 150 -13.60 7.63 -7.05
C LEU A 150 -14.46 8.84 -6.66
N PHE A 151 -15.03 8.84 -5.46
CA PHE A 151 -15.80 9.98 -4.96
C PHE A 151 -14.92 11.23 -4.84
N HIS A 152 -13.72 11.11 -4.26
CA HIS A 152 -12.78 12.25 -4.16
C HIS A 152 -12.37 12.82 -5.52
N LEU A 153 -12.17 11.95 -6.51
CA LEU A 153 -11.92 12.36 -7.89
C LEU A 153 -13.11 13.10 -8.51
N SER A 154 -14.34 12.63 -8.28
CA SER A 154 -15.56 13.28 -8.79
C SER A 154 -15.80 14.68 -8.22
N VAL A 155 -15.40 14.91 -6.96
CA VAL A 155 -15.54 16.22 -6.29
C VAL A 155 -14.43 17.18 -6.71
N GLY A 156 -13.35 16.69 -7.33
CA GLY A 156 -12.23 17.51 -7.75
C GLY A 156 -11.42 18.07 -6.59
N VAL A 157 -11.26 17.31 -5.49
CA VAL A 157 -10.42 17.72 -4.37
C VAL A 157 -9.01 18.05 -4.90
N ASP A 158 -8.56 19.28 -4.67
CA ASP A 158 -7.35 19.91 -5.23
C ASP A 158 -6.08 19.04 -5.12
N GLN A 159 -5.70 18.37 -6.21
CA GLN A 159 -4.45 17.60 -6.35
C GLN A 159 -3.36 18.37 -7.12
N SER A 160 -3.62 19.63 -7.47
CA SER A 160 -2.86 20.39 -8.46
C SER A 160 -1.61 21.09 -7.89
N SER A 161 -1.46 21.22 -6.57
CA SER A 161 -0.41 22.08 -6.00
C SER A 161 0.97 21.43 -5.78
N ALA A 162 1.16 20.13 -6.02
CA ALA A 162 2.43 19.45 -5.70
C ALA A 162 2.88 18.34 -6.67
N ARG A 163 2.20 18.13 -7.81
CA ARG A 163 2.58 17.05 -8.75
C ARG A 163 3.70 17.45 -9.69
N ASP A 164 4.69 16.58 -9.82
CA ASP A 164 5.76 16.72 -10.81
C ASP A 164 5.20 16.68 -12.24
N LYS A 165 5.81 17.42 -13.17
CA LYS A 165 5.37 17.52 -14.57
C LYS A 165 5.22 16.17 -15.27
N ARG A 166 5.99 15.15 -14.89
CA ARG A 166 5.90 13.78 -15.43
C ARG A 166 4.72 13.00 -14.87
N GLU A 167 4.37 13.23 -13.61
CA GLU A 167 3.21 12.60 -12.97
C GLU A 167 1.91 13.19 -13.51
N LEU A 168 1.89 14.49 -13.81
CA LEU A 168 0.74 15.16 -14.44
C LEU A 168 0.37 14.54 -15.80
N VAL A 169 1.34 14.17 -16.63
CA VAL A 169 1.08 13.54 -17.94
C VAL A 169 0.51 12.13 -17.78
N LYS A 170 1.03 11.33 -16.83
CA LYS A 170 0.51 10.00 -16.53
C LYS A 170 -0.88 10.06 -15.90
N ALA A 171 -1.09 11.01 -14.99
CA ALA A 171 -2.38 11.25 -14.36
C ALA A 171 -3.43 11.70 -15.38
N ALA A 172 -3.05 12.53 -16.38
CA ALA A 172 -3.96 12.94 -17.45
C ALA A 172 -4.38 11.75 -18.35
N ALA A 173 -3.43 10.89 -18.75
CA ALA A 173 -3.75 9.69 -19.53
C ALA A 173 -4.67 8.73 -18.75
N LEU A 174 -4.44 8.60 -17.45
CA LEU A 174 -5.27 7.77 -16.59
C LEU A 174 -6.65 8.39 -16.33
N ALA A 175 -6.73 9.72 -16.22
CA ALA A 175 -7.98 10.46 -16.08
C ALA A 175 -8.88 10.33 -17.31
N GLU A 176 -8.32 10.20 -18.52
CA GLU A 176 -9.11 9.88 -19.72
C GLU A 176 -9.83 8.52 -19.61
N GLU A 177 -9.21 7.52 -18.97
CA GLU A 177 -9.82 6.20 -18.76
C GLU A 177 -10.91 6.22 -17.65
N LEU A 178 -10.82 7.14 -16.70
CA LEU A 178 -11.75 7.27 -15.56
C LEU A 178 -13.10 7.90 -15.92
N GLY A 179 -13.19 8.58 -17.07
CA GLY A 179 -14.44 9.19 -17.57
C GLY A 179 -14.78 10.54 -16.93
N THR A 180 -16.04 10.94 -17.04
CA THR A 180 -16.54 12.21 -16.50
C THR A 180 -16.72 12.15 -14.97
N PRO A 181 -16.68 13.30 -14.25
CA PRO A 181 -16.92 13.32 -12.80
C PRO A 181 -18.26 12.69 -12.38
N GLU A 182 -19.31 12.85 -13.19
CA GLU A 182 -20.62 12.23 -12.93
C GLU A 182 -20.58 10.70 -13.03
N GLU A 183 -19.85 10.16 -14.01
CA GLU A 183 -19.63 8.72 -14.16
C GLU A 183 -18.83 8.15 -13.01
N MET A 184 -17.76 8.83 -12.58
CA MET A 184 -16.97 8.44 -11.42
C MET A 184 -17.82 8.37 -10.15
N ARG A 185 -18.70 9.36 -9.94
CA ARG A 185 -19.62 9.38 -8.80
C ARG A 185 -20.61 8.22 -8.85
N LYS A 186 -21.23 7.99 -10.00
CA LYS A 186 -22.16 6.86 -10.18
C LYS A 186 -21.46 5.51 -9.96
N ARG A 187 -20.22 5.38 -10.40
CA ARG A 187 -19.38 4.20 -10.18
C ARG A 187 -19.07 4.02 -8.70
N ALA A 188 -18.69 5.09 -8.00
CA ALA A 188 -18.46 5.09 -6.55
C ALA A 188 -19.72 4.62 -5.78
N ASP A 189 -20.88 5.20 -6.10
CA ASP A 189 -22.17 4.85 -5.47
C ASP A 189 -22.53 3.37 -5.69
N THR A 190 -22.27 2.86 -6.89
CA THR A 190 -22.51 1.44 -7.20
C THR A 190 -21.57 0.53 -6.42
N MET A 191 -20.29 0.89 -6.33
CA MET A 191 -19.28 0.10 -5.64
C MET A 191 -19.49 0.09 -4.12
N ILE A 192 -19.83 1.23 -3.51
CA ILE A 192 -20.11 1.28 -2.06
C ILE A 192 -21.36 0.48 -1.71
N GLN A 193 -22.41 0.50 -2.55
CA GLN A 193 -23.60 -0.35 -2.35
C GLN A 193 -23.23 -1.83 -2.36
N LYS A 194 -22.43 -2.27 -3.35
CA LYS A 194 -21.95 -3.66 -3.41
C LYS A 194 -21.10 -4.02 -2.20
N ALA A 195 -20.23 -3.13 -1.75
CA ALA A 195 -19.40 -3.33 -0.57
C ALA A 195 -20.24 -3.51 0.71
N LEU A 196 -21.27 -2.68 0.91
CA LEU A 196 -22.18 -2.79 2.06
C LEU A 196 -22.99 -4.09 2.05
N ILE A 197 -23.40 -4.57 0.87
CA ILE A 197 -24.09 -5.87 0.74
C ILE A 197 -23.13 -7.03 1.05
N MET A 198 -21.88 -6.95 0.59
CA MET A 198 -20.87 -7.99 0.79
C MET A 198 -20.34 -8.02 2.23
N PHE A 199 -20.24 -6.86 2.89
CA PHE A 199 -19.70 -6.70 4.24
C PHE A 199 -20.72 -6.00 5.16
N PRO A 200 -21.86 -6.65 5.47
CA PRO A 200 -22.95 -6.01 6.21
C PRO A 200 -22.55 -5.60 7.64
N GLY A 201 -21.54 -6.23 8.23
CA GLY A 201 -21.02 -5.87 9.56
C GLY A 201 -20.45 -4.45 9.66
N VAL A 202 -20.16 -3.80 8.52
CA VAL A 202 -19.65 -2.42 8.48
C VAL A 202 -20.78 -1.39 8.45
N LEU A 203 -22.01 -1.80 8.11
CA LEU A 203 -23.14 -0.88 7.92
C LEU A 203 -23.51 -0.14 9.21
N VAL A 204 -23.73 -0.87 10.31
CA VAL A 204 -24.13 -0.26 11.59
C VAL A 204 -23.07 0.72 12.11
N PRO A 205 -21.77 0.36 12.16
CA PRO A 205 -20.72 1.32 12.51
C PRO A 205 -20.69 2.58 11.63
N LEU A 206 -20.97 2.46 10.33
CA LEU A 206 -21.01 3.62 9.42
C LEU A 206 -22.23 4.50 9.68
N LEU A 207 -23.41 3.91 9.89
CA LEU A 207 -24.63 4.67 10.21
C LEU A 207 -24.46 5.46 11.51
N ASP A 208 -23.88 4.85 12.54
CA ASP A 208 -23.56 5.52 13.79
C ASP A 208 -22.61 6.71 13.57
N LYS A 209 -21.57 6.54 12.74
CA LYS A 209 -20.62 7.61 12.40
C LYS A 209 -21.24 8.72 11.57
N CYS A 210 -22.23 8.40 10.73
CA CYS A 210 -23.00 9.37 9.96
C CYS A 210 -24.14 10.00 10.77
N ASN A 211 -24.36 9.57 12.01
CA ASN A 211 -25.48 9.98 12.86
C ASN A 211 -26.85 9.75 12.17
N ILE A 212 -26.97 8.64 11.44
CA ILE A 212 -28.18 8.21 10.73
C ILE A 212 -28.84 7.11 11.55
N GLN A 213 -30.11 7.29 11.90
CA GLN A 213 -30.88 6.24 12.54
C GLN A 213 -31.26 5.16 11.52
N PRO A 214 -30.85 3.89 11.72
CA PRO A 214 -31.28 2.80 10.86
C PRO A 214 -32.80 2.66 10.92
N ASP A 215 -33.39 2.19 9.81
CA ASP A 215 -34.78 1.77 9.80
C ASP A 215 -34.99 0.71 10.91
N PRO A 216 -36.08 0.77 11.70
CA PRO A 216 -36.34 -0.19 12.76
C PRO A 216 -36.34 -1.66 12.29
N VAL A 217 -36.58 -1.93 10.99
CA VAL A 217 -36.47 -3.29 10.40
C VAL A 217 -35.03 -3.81 10.38
N VAL A 218 -34.04 -2.92 10.34
CA VAL A 218 -32.60 -3.23 10.29
C VAL A 218 -31.97 -3.25 11.70
N ALA A 219 -32.63 -2.65 12.69
CA ALA A 219 -32.12 -2.51 14.07
C ALA A 219 -32.47 -3.70 15.01
N SER A 220 -33.27 -4.66 14.54
CA SER A 220 -33.71 -5.87 15.28
C SER A 220 -32.86 -7.08 14.95
#